data_AF-A0A5N5QNV8-F1
#
_entry.id   AF-A0A5N5QNV8-F1
#
_cell.length_a   1.000
_cell.length_b   1.000
_cell.length_c   1.000
_cell.angle_alpha   90.00
_cell.angle_beta   90.00
_cell.angle_gamma   90.00
#
_symmetry.space_group_name_H-M   'P 1'
#
loop_
_entity.id
_entity.type
_entity.pdbx_description
1 polymer ?
#
loop_
_entity_poly.entity_id
_entity_poly.type
_entity_poly.pdbx_seq_one_letter_code
_entity_poly.pdbx_strand_id
1 'polypeptide(L)'
;MMLSRSLSIFVACAALTLAAPVELLPGTRDVPTETCTKRTSGYLTGKGGQKFAISKDGKHVVYAGSSSTSSGLEVEFQECNPNFTQWSKPGNGPHVGHIYVPAVGKCLHVPSYEAGNTYSLLLDKCYYSHDSSQFALYFMQDGSNYYWSGATTSDGSSIQGKEDGCKSGLYGYQGAVHGAAKKSGQATVACNSNPNVMAFMINA
;
A
#
# COMPACT_ATOMS: atom_id res chain seq x y z
N MET A 1 21.87 -40.94 86.69
CA MET A 1 20.77 -41.87 86.37
C MET A 1 20.24 -41.50 85.00
N MET A 2 20.37 -42.44 84.06
CA MET A 2 20.12 -42.26 82.63
C MET A 2 18.64 -42.01 82.32
N LEU A 3 18.35 -41.09 81.40
CA LEU A 3 17.10 -41.08 80.65
C LEU A 3 17.41 -40.85 79.17
N SER A 4 17.43 -41.97 78.46
CA SER A 4 17.37 -42.08 77.01
C SER A 4 16.00 -41.62 76.50
N ARG A 5 15.96 -40.76 75.49
CA ARG A 5 14.77 -40.56 74.65
C ARG A 5 15.17 -40.40 73.18
N SER A 6 14.79 -41.42 72.41
CA SER A 6 14.74 -41.47 70.96
C SER A 6 13.63 -40.59 70.37
N LEU A 7 13.83 -40.11 69.14
CA LEU A 7 12.88 -39.70 68.06
C LEU A 7 13.52 -38.49 67.33
N SER A 8 13.41 -38.25 66.03
CA SER A 8 12.96 -38.99 64.85
C SER A 8 13.40 -38.11 63.68
N ILE A 9 14.05 -38.68 62.66
CA ILE A 9 14.48 -37.95 61.46
C ILE A 9 13.24 -37.72 60.59
N PHE A 10 12.79 -36.47 60.46
CA PHE A 10 11.84 -36.07 59.43
C PHE A 10 12.61 -35.81 58.13
N VAL A 11 12.50 -36.73 57.16
CA VAL A 11 12.87 -36.48 55.77
C VAL A 11 11.73 -35.69 55.13
N ALA A 12 11.95 -34.39 54.90
CA ALA A 12 11.06 -33.57 54.10
C ALA A 12 11.35 -33.83 52.61
N CYS A 13 10.50 -34.61 51.94
CA CYS A 13 10.45 -34.65 50.48
C CYS A 13 9.96 -33.28 49.98
N ALA A 14 10.88 -32.42 49.56
CA ALA A 14 10.54 -31.25 48.77
C ALA A 14 10.11 -31.71 47.36
N ALA A 15 8.81 -31.68 47.10
CA ALA A 15 8.28 -31.85 45.76
C ALA A 15 8.72 -30.64 44.92
N LEU A 16 9.72 -30.84 44.04
CA LEU A 16 9.99 -29.91 42.94
C LEU A 16 8.79 -29.97 41.99
N THR A 17 7.88 -29.00 42.11
CA THR A 17 6.93 -28.69 41.05
C THR A 17 7.72 -28.14 39.87
N LEU A 18 7.97 -28.97 38.86
CA LEU A 18 8.38 -28.55 37.53
C LEU A 18 7.28 -27.61 37.01
N ALA A 19 7.49 -26.30 37.12
CA ALA A 19 6.71 -25.33 36.38
C ALA A 19 7.02 -25.60 34.90
N ALA A 20 6.06 -26.22 34.20
CA ALA A 20 6.15 -26.36 32.76
C ALA A 20 6.30 -24.95 32.16
N PRO A 21 7.22 -24.75 31.20
CA PRO A 21 7.27 -23.50 30.48
C PRO A 21 5.91 -23.31 29.81
N VAL A 22 5.23 -22.22 30.16
CA VAL A 22 4.09 -21.75 29.38
C VAL A 22 4.67 -21.36 28.04
N GLU A 23 4.62 -22.28 27.08
CA GLU A 23 4.72 -21.93 25.67
C GLU A 23 3.54 -21.00 25.40
N LEU A 24 3.83 -19.69 25.43
CA LEU A 24 3.02 -18.69 24.77
C LEU A 24 3.02 -19.07 23.29
N LEU A 25 2.09 -19.95 22.91
CA LEU A 25 1.69 -20.13 21.53
C LEU A 25 1.52 -18.71 20.98
N PRO A 26 2.17 -18.36 19.85
CA PRO A 26 1.94 -17.05 19.25
C PRO A 26 0.44 -16.96 19.01
N GLY A 27 -0.23 -16.15 19.85
CA GLY A 27 -1.67 -15.97 19.77
C GLY A 27 -1.98 -15.60 18.34
N THR A 28 -2.99 -16.23 17.76
CA THR A 28 -3.49 -15.84 16.45
C THR A 28 -3.73 -14.33 16.49
N ARG A 29 -2.86 -13.58 15.83
CA ARG A 29 -2.92 -12.12 15.83
C ARG A 29 -4.17 -11.76 15.06
N ASP A 30 -5.18 -11.26 15.75
CA ASP A 30 -6.42 -10.79 15.13
C ASP A 30 -6.15 -9.44 14.47
N VAL A 31 -5.56 -9.49 13.28
CA VAL A 31 -5.37 -8.32 12.40
C VAL A 31 -6.58 -8.22 11.47
N PRO A 32 -7.28 -7.08 11.45
CA PRO A 32 -8.32 -6.81 10.48
C PRO A 32 -7.86 -7.11 9.05
N THR A 33 -8.74 -7.73 8.29
CA THR A 33 -8.49 -8.13 6.90
C THR A 33 -9.16 -7.15 5.93
N GLU A 34 -8.46 -6.80 4.86
CA GLU A 34 -8.92 -5.91 3.79
C GLU A 34 -9.46 -6.70 2.59
N THR A 35 -10.68 -6.47 2.12
CA THR A 35 -11.16 -7.10 0.88
C THR A 35 -11.17 -6.09 -0.26
N CYS A 36 -10.47 -6.39 -1.36
CA CYS A 36 -10.42 -5.55 -2.55
C CYS A 36 -11.34 -6.09 -3.66
N THR A 37 -12.24 -5.26 -4.17
CA THR A 37 -13.18 -5.60 -5.24
C THR A 37 -12.96 -4.72 -6.45
N LYS A 38 -12.97 -5.31 -7.66
CA LYS A 38 -12.87 -4.54 -8.90
C LYS A 38 -14.01 -3.54 -9.02
N ARG A 39 -13.63 -2.28 -9.27
CA ARG A 39 -14.55 -1.17 -9.49
C ARG A 39 -14.58 -0.73 -10.95
N THR A 40 -13.42 -0.64 -11.59
CA THR A 40 -13.30 -0.34 -13.02
C THR A 40 -12.09 -1.03 -13.63
N SER A 41 -12.05 -1.11 -14.95
CA SER A 41 -10.93 -1.62 -15.75
C SER A 41 -10.77 -0.82 -17.02
N GLY A 42 -9.55 -0.77 -17.55
CA GLY A 42 -9.24 -0.09 -18.80
C GLY A 42 -7.75 0.17 -18.93
N TYR A 43 -7.39 1.11 -19.79
CA TYR A 43 -6.00 1.52 -19.95
C TYR A 43 -5.63 2.65 -18.98
N LEU A 44 -4.52 2.47 -18.27
CA LEU A 44 -3.89 3.54 -17.51
C LEU A 44 -3.38 4.60 -18.49
N THR A 45 -3.92 5.80 -18.35
CA THR A 45 -3.62 6.94 -19.22
C THR A 45 -3.40 8.20 -18.41
N GLY A 46 -2.94 9.26 -19.08
CA GLY A 46 -2.79 10.58 -18.49
C GLY A 46 -3.23 11.68 -19.46
N LYS A 47 -3.10 12.93 -19.01
CA LYS A 47 -3.39 14.13 -19.80
C LYS A 47 -2.71 14.08 -21.16
N GLY A 48 -3.41 14.53 -22.21
CA GLY A 48 -2.91 14.52 -23.58
C GLY A 48 -2.74 13.12 -24.17
N GLY A 49 -3.41 12.12 -23.60
CA GLY A 49 -3.33 10.72 -24.05
C GLY A 49 -2.01 10.04 -23.67
N GLN A 50 -1.32 10.53 -22.62
CA GLN A 50 -0.10 9.90 -22.10
C GLN A 50 -0.34 8.40 -21.88
N LYS A 51 0.57 7.58 -22.40
CA LYS A 51 0.57 6.14 -22.24
C LYS A 51 1.59 5.67 -21.23
N PHE A 52 1.27 4.55 -20.62
CA PHE A 52 2.14 3.80 -19.75
C PHE A 52 2.29 2.37 -20.28
N ALA A 53 3.42 1.73 -19.96
CA ALA A 53 3.66 0.33 -20.31
C ALA A 53 4.48 -0.33 -19.20
N ILE A 54 4.52 -1.67 -19.21
CA ILE A 54 5.42 -2.45 -18.37
C ILE A 54 6.83 -2.35 -18.96
N SER A 55 7.83 -2.13 -18.12
CA SER A 55 9.24 -2.18 -18.52
C SER A 55 9.63 -3.58 -19.02
N LYS A 56 10.69 -3.67 -19.83
CA LYS A 56 11.16 -4.96 -20.38
C LYS A 56 11.53 -6.00 -19.32
N ASP A 57 11.94 -5.56 -18.13
CA ASP A 57 12.29 -6.43 -17.00
C ASP A 57 11.07 -6.83 -16.14
N GLY A 58 9.86 -6.31 -16.43
CA GLY A 58 8.63 -6.63 -15.71
C GLY A 58 8.54 -6.06 -14.28
N LYS A 59 9.40 -5.08 -13.93
CA LYS A 59 9.51 -4.55 -12.56
C LYS A 59 8.99 -3.12 -12.39
N HIS A 60 8.92 -2.34 -13.48
CA HIS A 60 8.61 -0.92 -13.43
C HIS A 60 7.53 -0.57 -14.44
N VAL A 61 6.88 0.57 -14.22
CA VAL A 61 6.07 1.21 -15.25
C VAL A 61 6.93 2.24 -15.97
N VAL A 62 6.78 2.37 -17.28
CA VAL A 62 7.50 3.33 -18.13
C VAL A 62 6.53 4.21 -18.90
N TYR A 63 6.97 5.42 -19.25
CA TYR A 63 6.25 6.26 -20.20
C TYR A 63 6.37 5.67 -21.62
N ALA A 64 5.27 5.69 -22.36
CA ALA A 64 5.17 5.08 -23.69
C ALA A 64 4.61 6.04 -24.76
N GLY A 65 4.83 7.35 -24.60
CA GLY A 65 4.36 8.37 -25.53
C GLY A 65 2.89 8.74 -25.32
N SER A 66 2.20 9.13 -26.39
CA SER A 66 0.77 9.42 -26.37
C SER A 66 0.03 8.79 -27.55
N SER A 67 -1.29 8.60 -27.40
CA SER A 67 -2.19 8.31 -28.51
C SER A 67 -3.58 8.86 -28.22
N SER A 68 -4.35 9.10 -29.29
CA SER A 68 -5.78 9.37 -29.22
C SER A 68 -6.63 8.09 -29.06
N THR A 69 -6.03 6.91 -29.20
CA THR A 69 -6.72 5.61 -29.08
C THR A 69 -6.46 4.95 -27.72
N SER A 70 -7.51 4.37 -27.12
CA SER A 70 -7.42 3.54 -25.90
C SER A 70 -6.44 2.39 -26.12
N SER A 71 -5.23 2.52 -25.57
CA SER A 71 -4.15 1.55 -25.70
C SER A 71 -3.04 1.88 -24.69
N GLY A 72 -2.33 0.87 -24.21
CA GLY A 72 -1.27 1.02 -23.22
C GLY A 72 -1.33 -0.05 -22.15
N LEU A 73 -0.97 0.31 -20.93
CA LEU A 73 -1.02 -0.57 -19.77
C LEU A 73 -2.47 -0.80 -19.32
N GLU A 74 -2.99 -2.01 -19.52
CA GLU A 74 -4.27 -2.43 -18.98
C GLU A 74 -4.19 -2.60 -17.45
N VAL A 75 -5.18 -2.05 -16.75
CA VAL A 75 -5.28 -2.07 -15.30
C VAL A 75 -6.71 -2.24 -14.82
N GLU A 76 -6.85 -2.64 -13.56
CA GLU A 76 -8.09 -2.62 -12.81
C GLU A 76 -7.91 -1.74 -11.57
N PHE A 77 -8.84 -0.83 -11.32
CA PHE A 77 -8.92 -0.21 -10.00
C PHE A 77 -9.77 -1.08 -9.10
N GLN A 78 -9.18 -1.57 -8.02
CA GLN A 78 -9.82 -2.42 -7.03
C GLN A 78 -9.98 -1.61 -5.75
N GLU A 79 -11.22 -1.35 -5.34
CA GLU A 79 -11.52 -0.64 -4.09
C GLU A 79 -11.45 -1.61 -2.92
N CYS A 80 -10.81 -1.19 -1.82
CA CYS A 80 -10.50 -2.05 -0.69
C CYS A 80 -11.25 -1.63 0.59
N ASN A 81 -11.68 -2.62 1.40
CA ASN A 81 -12.46 -2.41 2.61
C ASN A 81 -12.08 -3.37 3.75
N PRO A 82 -11.88 -2.91 5.01
CA PRO A 82 -12.04 -1.52 5.45
C PRO A 82 -10.92 -0.62 4.95
N ASN A 83 -11.23 0.64 4.66
CA ASN A 83 -10.25 1.60 4.19
C ASN A 83 -9.35 2.06 5.37
N PHE A 84 -8.15 1.48 5.48
CA PHE A 84 -7.19 1.83 6.52
C PHE A 84 -6.55 3.22 6.32
N THR A 85 -6.73 3.87 5.18
CA THR A 85 -6.16 5.21 4.94
C THR A 85 -6.84 6.33 5.70
N GLN A 86 -7.98 6.11 6.34
CA GLN A 86 -8.70 7.19 7.03
C GLN A 86 -9.04 8.41 6.14
N TRP A 87 -8.89 8.33 4.80
CA TRP A 87 -9.46 9.33 3.90
C TRP A 87 -10.97 9.34 4.13
N SER A 88 -11.48 10.46 4.64
CA SER A 88 -12.87 10.60 5.06
C SER A 88 -13.81 10.37 3.88
N LYS A 89 -14.72 9.40 4.00
CA LYS A 89 -15.84 9.22 3.06
C LYS A 89 -17.11 9.90 3.57
N PRO A 90 -17.58 10.97 2.91
CA PRO A 90 -19.02 11.25 2.85
C PRO A 90 -19.56 10.96 1.44
N GLY A 91 -20.49 10.02 1.32
CA GLY A 91 -21.19 9.72 0.06
C GLY A 91 -20.35 8.98 -0.99
N ASN A 92 -20.49 9.35 -2.27
CA ASN A 92 -19.89 8.67 -3.45
C ASN A 92 -18.40 8.99 -3.69
N GLY A 93 -17.62 9.34 -2.67
CA GLY A 93 -16.16 9.48 -2.80
C GLY A 93 -15.44 9.93 -1.52
N PRO A 94 -14.09 9.88 -1.49
CA PRO A 94 -13.20 9.20 -2.45
C PRO A 94 -13.11 7.68 -2.20
N HIS A 95 -12.76 6.92 -3.24
CA HIS A 95 -12.58 5.47 -3.16
C HIS A 95 -11.10 5.13 -3.11
N VAL A 96 -10.71 4.22 -2.23
CA VAL A 96 -9.31 3.91 -1.96
C VAL A 96 -9.07 2.43 -2.19
N GLY A 97 -7.92 2.09 -2.77
CA GLY A 97 -7.53 0.72 -3.01
C GLY A 97 -6.29 0.63 -3.88
N HIS A 98 -6.27 -0.33 -4.81
CA HIS A 98 -5.10 -0.62 -5.63
C HIS A 98 -5.39 -0.46 -7.12
N ILE A 99 -4.34 -0.17 -7.87
CA ILE A 99 -4.34 -0.31 -9.33
C ILE A 99 -3.63 -1.63 -9.65
N TYR A 100 -4.42 -2.66 -9.93
CA TYR A 100 -3.98 -4.00 -10.32
C TYR A 100 -3.65 -4.04 -11.81
N VAL A 101 -2.62 -4.80 -12.17
CA VAL A 101 -2.13 -4.99 -13.54
C VAL A 101 -2.30 -6.47 -13.91
N PRO A 102 -3.40 -6.84 -14.60
CA PRO A 102 -3.74 -8.23 -14.89
C PRO A 102 -2.65 -9.00 -15.62
N ALA A 103 -1.98 -8.35 -16.58
CA ALA A 103 -0.95 -8.98 -17.41
C ALA A 103 0.23 -9.58 -16.63
N VAL A 104 0.48 -9.10 -15.40
CA VAL A 104 1.59 -9.56 -14.55
C VAL A 104 1.16 -10.01 -13.16
N GLY A 105 -0.14 -9.97 -12.84
CA GLY A 105 -0.62 -10.38 -11.52
C GLY A 105 -0.08 -9.53 -10.36
N LYS A 106 0.18 -8.24 -10.62
CA LYS A 106 0.84 -7.32 -9.69
C LYS A 106 0.07 -6.02 -9.56
N CYS A 107 0.34 -5.24 -8.52
CA CYS A 107 -0.21 -3.90 -8.34
C CYS A 107 0.85 -2.84 -8.63
N LEU A 108 0.38 -1.65 -9.02
CA LEU A 108 1.21 -0.45 -8.99
C LEU A 108 1.65 -0.18 -7.56
N HIS A 109 2.94 0.10 -7.41
CA HIS A 109 3.57 0.26 -6.10
C HIS A 109 4.53 1.45 -6.10
N VAL A 110 4.62 2.11 -4.95
CA VAL A 110 5.54 3.22 -4.69
C VAL A 110 6.39 2.81 -3.49
N PRO A 111 7.70 2.53 -3.67
CA PRO A 111 8.52 1.74 -2.74
C PRO A 111 8.93 2.47 -1.46
N SER A 112 8.93 3.79 -1.46
CA SER A 112 9.32 4.57 -0.30
C SER A 112 8.62 5.91 -0.32
N TYR A 113 8.59 6.52 0.86
CA TYR A 113 8.12 7.86 1.09
C TYR A 113 9.25 8.69 1.70
N GLU A 114 9.70 9.69 0.96
CA GLU A 114 10.65 10.72 1.36
C GLU A 114 10.15 12.06 0.80
N ALA A 115 9.64 12.91 1.69
CA ALA A 115 9.17 14.27 1.42
C ALA A 115 9.91 14.99 0.29
N GLY A 116 9.18 15.60 -0.65
CA GLY A 116 9.76 16.42 -1.72
C GLY A 116 10.39 15.66 -2.90
N ASN A 117 10.39 14.32 -2.88
CA ASN A 117 10.96 13.52 -3.95
C ASN A 117 9.94 13.10 -5.02
N THR A 118 10.48 12.72 -6.17
CA THR A 118 9.76 12.02 -7.24
C THR A 118 10.03 10.53 -7.08
N TYR A 119 8.97 9.71 -7.03
CA TYR A 119 9.07 8.30 -6.73
C TYR A 119 8.84 7.44 -7.96
N SER A 120 9.65 6.40 -8.06
CA SER A 120 9.51 5.35 -9.06
C SER A 120 8.17 4.62 -8.93
N LEU A 121 7.44 4.48 -10.05
CA LEU A 121 6.27 3.62 -10.13
C LEU A 121 6.71 2.19 -10.47
N LEU A 122 6.52 1.29 -9.53
CA LEU A 122 6.94 -0.10 -9.59
C LEU A 122 5.74 -1.04 -9.80
N LEU A 123 6.07 -2.29 -10.14
CA LEU A 123 5.15 -3.41 -10.14
C LEU A 123 5.58 -4.40 -9.07
N ASP A 124 4.77 -4.52 -8.03
CA ASP A 124 5.02 -5.45 -6.94
C ASP A 124 3.78 -6.29 -6.64
N LYS A 125 3.92 -7.31 -5.80
CA LYS A 125 2.78 -8.05 -5.27
C LYS A 125 1.78 -7.05 -4.72
N CYS A 126 0.51 -7.24 -5.03
CA CYS A 126 -0.55 -6.54 -4.32
C CYS A 126 -0.38 -6.90 -2.84
N TYR A 127 -0.32 -5.90 -1.97
CA TYR A 127 -0.24 -6.12 -0.53
C TYR A 127 -1.60 -6.68 -0.12
N TYR A 128 -1.72 -8.01 -0.16
CA TYR A 128 -3.00 -8.69 -0.08
C TYR A 128 -3.63 -8.54 1.30
N SER A 129 -4.80 -7.94 1.29
CA SER A 129 -6.07 -8.37 1.89
C SER A 129 -6.22 -8.87 3.32
N HIS A 130 -5.18 -9.12 4.12
CA HIS A 130 -5.41 -9.78 5.42
C HIS A 130 -4.52 -9.34 6.59
N ASP A 131 -3.76 -8.27 6.44
CA ASP A 131 -2.85 -7.86 7.50
C ASP A 131 -2.72 -6.34 7.59
N SER A 132 -3.58 -5.73 8.41
CA SER A 132 -3.53 -4.30 8.74
C SER A 132 -2.24 -3.87 9.45
N SER A 133 -1.34 -4.80 9.79
CA SER A 133 -0.03 -4.47 10.36
C SER A 133 1.05 -4.19 9.32
N GLN A 134 0.72 -4.27 8.03
CA GLN A 134 1.63 -3.90 6.94
C GLN A 134 1.48 -2.43 6.56
N PHE A 135 2.57 -1.86 6.04
CA PHE A 135 2.58 -0.51 5.48
C PHE A 135 1.71 -0.52 4.23
N ALA A 136 0.55 0.13 4.29
CA ALA A 136 -0.48 -0.03 3.29
C ALA A 136 -0.44 1.15 2.31
N LEU A 137 -0.14 0.86 1.04
CA LEU A 137 0.09 1.84 -0.01
C LEU A 137 -1.08 1.86 -0.99
N TYR A 138 -1.72 3.02 -1.10
CA TYR A 138 -3.00 3.10 -1.79
C TYR A 138 -3.05 4.13 -2.90
N PHE A 139 -3.90 3.82 -3.88
CA PHE A 139 -4.40 4.76 -4.85
C PHE A 139 -5.80 5.21 -4.43
N MET A 140 -6.08 6.48 -4.68
CA MET A 140 -7.37 7.11 -4.43
C MET A 140 -7.98 7.55 -5.76
N GLN A 141 -9.25 7.23 -5.94
CA GLN A 141 -10.10 7.76 -7.00
C GLN A 141 -10.86 8.99 -6.50
N ASP A 142 -10.68 10.12 -7.19
CA ASP A 142 -11.44 11.36 -7.03
C ASP A 142 -12.07 11.74 -8.39
N GLY A 143 -13.39 11.52 -8.50
CA GLY A 143 -14.09 11.56 -9.80
C GLY A 143 -13.52 10.54 -10.78
N SER A 144 -13.04 11.01 -11.94
CA SER A 144 -12.37 10.16 -12.96
C SER A 144 -10.84 10.11 -12.81
N ASN A 145 -10.30 10.82 -11.81
CA ASN A 145 -8.87 10.95 -11.58
C ASN A 145 -8.39 9.96 -10.54
N TYR A 146 -7.19 9.43 -10.74
CA TYR A 146 -6.52 8.54 -9.81
C TYR A 146 -5.19 9.16 -9.37
N TYR A 147 -4.94 9.06 -8.07
CA TYR A 147 -3.74 9.57 -7.42
C TYR A 147 -3.17 8.50 -6.50
N TRP A 148 -1.86 8.47 -6.35
CA TRP A 148 -1.28 7.83 -5.17
C TRP A 148 -1.54 8.74 -3.97
N SER A 149 -2.13 8.19 -2.90
CA SER A 149 -2.63 8.98 -1.77
C SER A 149 -1.78 8.84 -0.51
N GLY A 150 -0.61 8.21 -0.63
CA GLY A 150 0.34 8.00 0.45
C GLY A 150 0.23 6.59 1.03
N ALA A 151 0.54 6.49 2.32
CA ALA A 151 0.58 5.23 3.05
C ALA A 151 -0.16 5.30 4.39
N THR A 152 -0.59 4.15 4.91
CA THR A 152 -0.96 4.00 6.31
C THR A 152 0.04 3.07 6.98
N THR A 153 0.49 3.43 8.17
CA THR A 153 1.34 2.55 8.97
C THR A 153 0.49 1.53 9.74
N SER A 154 1.16 0.56 10.34
CA SER A 154 0.55 -0.53 11.10
C SER A 154 -0.27 -0.10 12.33
N ASP A 155 -0.02 1.11 12.85
CA ASP A 155 -0.75 1.67 14.00
C ASP A 155 -1.99 2.49 13.58
N GLY A 156 -2.27 2.54 12.27
CA GLY A 156 -3.37 3.30 11.70
C GLY A 156 -3.06 4.78 11.47
N SER A 157 -1.87 5.27 11.85
CA SER A 157 -1.41 6.59 11.44
C SER A 157 -1.27 6.65 9.92
N SER A 158 -1.72 7.76 9.35
CA SER A 158 -1.67 7.97 7.91
C SER A 158 -0.51 8.90 7.57
N ILE A 159 0.30 8.47 6.61
CA ILE A 159 1.36 9.27 5.99
C ILE A 159 0.81 9.70 4.62
N GLN A 160 0.06 10.79 4.65
CA GLN A 160 -0.60 11.39 3.49
C GLN A 160 0.04 12.73 3.22
N GLY A 161 0.27 13.07 1.95
CA GLY A 161 1.25 14.10 1.55
C GLY A 161 1.12 15.51 2.15
N LYS A 162 0.05 15.82 2.89
CA LYS A 162 -0.10 17.10 3.61
C LYS A 162 1.02 17.37 4.61
N GLU A 163 1.61 16.33 5.20
CA GLU A 163 2.61 16.47 6.26
C GLU A 163 3.99 16.93 5.75
N ASP A 164 4.23 16.89 4.43
CA ASP A 164 5.58 17.04 3.84
C ASP A 164 5.66 17.97 2.62
N GLY A 165 4.89 19.07 2.66
CA GLY A 165 4.93 20.10 1.61
C GLY A 165 4.08 19.80 0.38
N CYS A 166 3.44 18.63 0.31
CA CYS A 166 2.40 18.35 -0.67
C CYS A 166 1.02 18.79 -0.16
N LYS A 167 0.69 20.09 -0.30
CA LYS A 167 -0.49 20.74 0.31
C LYS A 167 -1.83 20.01 0.12
N SER A 168 -2.00 19.27 -0.98
CA SER A 168 -3.22 18.50 -1.29
C SER A 168 -3.23 17.09 -0.69
N GLY A 169 -2.07 16.53 -0.35
CA GLY A 169 -1.90 15.13 0.04
C GLY A 169 -1.85 14.13 -1.13
N LEU A 170 -1.92 14.60 -2.38
CA LEU A 170 -2.13 13.74 -3.55
C LEU A 170 -0.94 13.76 -4.51
N TYR A 171 -0.57 12.58 -4.97
CA TYR A 171 0.53 12.38 -5.90
C TYR A 171 0.01 11.87 -7.25
N GLY A 172 0.36 12.59 -8.31
CA GLY A 172 0.06 12.21 -9.69
C GLY A 172 1.30 11.73 -10.40
N TYR A 173 1.21 11.36 -11.67
CA TYR A 173 2.40 11.07 -12.46
C TYR A 173 3.15 12.34 -12.86
N GLN A 174 4.48 12.26 -12.92
CA GLN A 174 5.32 13.36 -13.36
C GLN A 174 5.37 13.45 -14.90
N GLY A 175 4.54 14.32 -15.49
CA GLY A 175 4.57 14.62 -16.92
C GLY A 175 5.83 15.37 -17.37
N ALA A 176 5.92 15.65 -18.67
CA ALA A 176 6.93 16.58 -19.19
C ALA A 176 6.55 18.03 -18.87
N VAL A 177 7.46 18.96 -19.14
CA VAL A 177 7.22 20.40 -18.99
C VAL A 177 5.96 20.80 -19.78
N HIS A 178 5.09 21.59 -19.16
CA HIS A 178 3.80 22.03 -19.72
C HIS A 178 2.79 20.89 -19.99
N GLY A 179 3.00 19.71 -19.40
CA GLY A 179 2.07 18.58 -19.52
C GLY A 179 2.07 17.87 -20.86
N ALA A 180 3.14 18.03 -21.64
CA ALA A 180 3.38 17.18 -22.80
C ALA A 180 3.62 15.72 -22.38
N ALA A 181 3.29 14.80 -23.28
CA ALA A 181 3.49 13.39 -23.03
C ALA A 181 4.98 13.01 -23.11
N LYS A 182 5.47 12.31 -22.09
CA LYS A 182 6.79 11.66 -22.10
C LYS A 182 6.77 10.43 -22.99
N LYS A 183 7.82 10.28 -23.80
CA LYS A 183 7.98 9.18 -24.77
C LYS A 183 8.71 7.96 -24.21
N SER A 184 9.49 8.14 -23.15
CA SER A 184 10.33 7.11 -22.56
C SER A 184 10.72 7.47 -21.13
N GLY A 185 11.45 6.56 -20.48
CA GLY A 185 11.88 6.69 -19.10
C GLY A 185 10.89 6.08 -18.13
N GLN A 186 11.36 5.84 -16.91
CA GLN A 186 10.54 5.26 -15.87
C GLN A 186 9.42 6.21 -15.46
N ALA A 187 8.21 5.68 -15.36
CA ALA A 187 7.07 6.39 -14.83
C ALA A 187 7.28 6.66 -13.35
N THR A 188 6.97 7.87 -12.94
CA THR A 188 7.16 8.32 -11.56
C THR A 188 5.95 9.06 -11.08
N VAL A 189 5.73 9.05 -9.76
CA VAL A 189 4.76 9.88 -9.07
C VAL A 189 5.44 10.99 -8.30
N ALA A 190 4.83 12.16 -8.27
CA ALA A 190 5.31 13.32 -7.53
C ALA A 190 4.12 14.12 -7.01
N CYS A 191 4.35 15.08 -6.11
CA CYS A 191 3.27 15.85 -5.53
C CYS A 191 2.51 16.65 -6.59
N ASN A 192 1.18 16.60 -6.58
CA ASN A 192 0.34 17.30 -7.56
C ASN A 192 0.31 18.84 -7.42
N SER A 193 0.99 19.40 -6.41
CA SER A 193 1.24 20.85 -6.33
C SER A 193 2.23 21.31 -7.40
N ASN A 194 3.01 20.40 -7.98
CA ASN A 194 3.89 20.69 -9.11
C ASN A 194 3.06 20.80 -10.41
N PRO A 195 3.23 21.88 -11.20
CA PRO A 195 2.43 22.10 -12.43
C PRO A 195 2.64 21.05 -13.52
N ASN A 196 3.73 20.27 -13.44
CA ASN A 196 4.03 19.19 -14.36
C ASN A 196 3.55 17.83 -13.86
N VAL A 197 2.82 17.78 -12.75
CA VAL A 197 2.23 16.55 -12.22
C VAL A 197 0.76 16.51 -12.57
N MET A 198 0.29 15.35 -13.05
CA MET A 198 -1.10 15.16 -13.46
C MET A 198 -1.68 13.89 -12.84
N ALA A 199 -3.00 13.87 -12.70
CA ALA A 199 -3.72 12.66 -12.33
C ALA A 199 -3.59 11.57 -13.39
N PHE A 200 -3.58 10.32 -12.94
CA PHE A 200 -3.85 9.20 -13.82
C PHE A 200 -5.35 9.13 -14.16
N MET A 201 -5.68 8.48 -15.26
CA MET A 201 -7.04 8.13 -15.68
C MET A 201 -7.07 6.65 -16.07
N ILE A 202 -8.24 6.03 -15.94
CA ILE A 202 -8.48 4.66 -16.43
C ILE A 202 -9.64 4.76 -17.43
N ASN A 203 -9.33 4.56 -18.71
CA ASN A 203 -10.29 4.66 -19.80
C ASN A 203 -10.55 3.28 -20.40
N ALA A 204 -11.82 2.92 -20.55
CA ALA A 204 -12.23 1.69 -21.23
C ALA A 204 -11.89 1.69 -22.72
#